data_AF-A0A820K290-F1
#
_entry.id   AF-A0A820K290-F1
#
_cell.length_a   1.000
_cell.length_b   1.000
_cell.length_c   1.000
_cell.angle_alpha   90.00
_cell.angle_beta   90.00
_cell.angle_gamma   90.00
#
_symmetry.space_group_name_H-M   'P 1'
#
loop_
_entity.id
_entity.type
_entity.pdbx_description
1 polymer ?
#
loop_
_entity_poly.entity_id
_entity_poly.type
_entity_poly.pdbx_seq_one_letter_code
_entity_poly.pdbx_strand_id
1 'polypeptide(L)'
;MVEFIGIYYDHGVVKADNIPTNDEMDQEQMPPIKTIHCIQYKKLAHINPLLHHQPTIELDQISISRQYILSLFESIFPNDKLLCEYLLLHLISRTYVRQPSSAYGKLSLNISHISTEQFNSLEQVLQTILSLHSSLSITISKLNAMQLMPNKNVTKEDDNENQLMQTPLQLPFNSHLLI
;
A
#
# COMPACT_ATOMS: atom_id res chain seq x y z
N MET A 1 1.49 -10.61 2.03
CA MET A 1 2.93 -10.39 2.23
C MET A 1 3.59 -11.75 2.49
N VAL A 2 4.80 -11.95 2.00
CA VAL A 2 5.54 -13.21 2.10
C VAL A 2 6.93 -12.92 2.65
N GLU A 3 7.43 -13.82 3.48
CA GLU A 3 8.83 -13.93 3.84
C GLU A 3 9.44 -15.04 2.98
N PHE A 4 10.63 -14.88 2.45
CA PHE A 4 11.28 -15.92 1.64
C PHE A 4 12.78 -15.98 1.88
N ILE A 5 13.33 -17.17 1.67
CA ILE A 5 14.76 -17.46 1.66
C ILE A 5 15.07 -17.91 0.24
N GLY A 6 16.12 -17.35 -0.35
CA GLY A 6 16.51 -17.65 -1.72
C GLY A 6 17.96 -17.29 -2.02
N ILE A 7 18.40 -17.69 -3.21
CA ILE A 7 19.72 -17.35 -3.75
C ILE A 7 19.52 -16.22 -4.74
N TYR A 8 20.23 -15.11 -4.53
CA TYR A 8 20.26 -13.98 -5.45
C TYR A 8 21.36 -14.22 -6.49
N TYR A 9 20.98 -14.19 -7.77
CA TYR A 9 21.90 -14.22 -8.89
C TYR A 9 21.95 -12.84 -9.55
N ASP A 10 23.16 -12.29 -9.58
CA ASP A 10 23.45 -11.12 -10.41
C ASP A 10 24.01 -11.62 -11.74
N HIS A 11 23.16 -11.75 -12.75
CA HIS A 11 23.60 -12.04 -14.09
C HIS A 11 24.17 -10.74 -14.68
N GLY A 12 25.48 -10.54 -14.47
CA GLY A 12 26.21 -9.46 -15.13
C GLY A 12 26.04 -9.53 -16.64
N VAL A 13 26.08 -8.38 -17.30
CA VAL A 13 25.98 -8.27 -18.76
C VAL A 13 27.07 -9.12 -19.40
N VAL A 14 26.70 -10.24 -20.00
CA VAL A 14 27.59 -10.97 -20.89
C VAL A 14 27.70 -10.13 -22.15
N LYS A 15 28.78 -9.34 -22.26
CA LYS A 15 29.12 -8.70 -23.53
C LYS A 15 29.34 -9.81 -24.54
N ALA A 16 28.55 -9.82 -25.61
CA ALA A 16 28.70 -10.72 -26.75
C ALA A 16 29.96 -10.34 -27.56
N ASP A 17 31.11 -10.28 -26.92
CA ASP A 17 32.38 -10.21 -27.63
C ASP A 17 32.77 -11.67 -27.91
N ASN A 18 32.63 -12.09 -29.19
CA ASN A 18 33.11 -13.33 -29.81
C ASN A 18 32.04 -14.37 -30.26
N ILE A 19 30.94 -13.95 -30.89
CA ILE A 19 30.22 -14.84 -31.82
C ILE A 19 30.08 -14.11 -33.16
N PRO A 20 30.70 -14.58 -34.27
CA PRO A 20 30.45 -14.02 -35.58
C PRO A 20 29.11 -14.57 -36.07
N THR A 21 28.05 -13.77 -35.97
CA THR A 21 26.76 -14.08 -36.59
C THR A 21 26.48 -13.06 -37.68
N ASN A 22 26.72 -13.48 -38.93
CA ASN A 22 25.88 -13.07 -40.05
C ASN A 22 24.49 -13.64 -39.76
N ASP A 23 23.58 -12.81 -39.28
CA ASP A 23 22.14 -12.85 -39.56
C ASP A 23 21.50 -11.75 -38.72
N GLU A 24 21.01 -10.71 -39.41
CA GLU A 24 20.26 -9.59 -38.85
C GLU A 24 18.89 -10.10 -38.36
N MET A 25 18.85 -10.62 -37.14
CA MET A 25 17.64 -10.67 -36.34
C MET A 25 17.91 -9.83 -35.10
N ASP A 26 17.08 -8.80 -34.90
CA ASP A 26 17.05 -7.95 -33.71
C ASP A 26 17.09 -8.81 -32.44
N GLN A 27 18.30 -9.07 -31.92
CA GLN A 27 18.47 -9.62 -30.59
C GLN A 27 18.14 -8.47 -29.64
N GLU A 28 16.86 -8.35 -29.27
CA GLU A 28 16.46 -7.57 -28.11
C GLU A 28 17.31 -8.03 -26.93
N GLN A 29 18.33 -7.23 -26.62
CA GLN A 29 19.28 -7.50 -25.57
C GLN A 29 18.49 -7.47 -24.26
N MET A 30 18.14 -8.65 -23.73
CA MET A 30 17.39 -8.75 -22.49
C MET A 30 18.11 -7.92 -21.42
N PRO A 31 17.41 -6.98 -20.75
CA PRO A 31 18.03 -6.18 -19.70
C PRO A 31 18.59 -7.13 -18.63
N PRO A 32 19.65 -6.74 -17.90
CA PRO A 32 20.27 -7.60 -16.88
C PRO A 32 19.23 -8.03 -15.84
N ILE A 33 18.78 -9.29 -15.92
CA ILE A 33 17.73 -9.79 -15.05
C ILE A 33 18.37 -10.24 -13.75
N LYS A 34 18.18 -9.43 -12.71
CA LYS A 34 18.43 -9.86 -11.33
C LYS A 34 17.41 -10.93 -10.97
N THR A 35 17.85 -12.17 -10.80
CA THR A 35 16.95 -13.29 -10.48
C THR A 35 17.14 -13.73 -9.03
N ILE A 36 16.03 -13.97 -8.34
CA ILE A 36 16.03 -14.58 -7.01
C ILE A 36 15.41 -15.96 -7.15
N HIS A 37 16.19 -16.99 -6.88
CA HIS A 37 15.68 -18.35 -6.79
C HIS A 37 15.17 -18.60 -5.37
N CYS A 38 13.86 -18.61 -5.20
CA CYS A 38 13.22 -18.88 -3.92
C CYS A 38 13.36 -20.38 -3.57
N ILE A 39 14.00 -20.67 -2.43
CA ILE A 39 14.13 -22.02 -1.88
C ILE A 39 12.94 -22.32 -0.95
N GLN A 40 12.57 -21.34 -0.12
CA GLN A 40 11.48 -21.47 0.83
C GLN A 40 10.75 -20.14 0.95
N TYR A 41 9.43 -20.18 1.08
CA TYR A 41 8.63 -19.01 1.42
C TYR A 41 7.60 -19.32 2.50
N LYS A 42 7.19 -18.28 3.23
CA LYS A 42 6.16 -18.30 4.25
C LYS A 42 5.18 -17.16 4.00
N LYS A 43 3.91 -17.50 3.86
CA LYS A 43 2.84 -16.49 3.81
C LYS A 43 2.62 -15.93 5.22
N LEU A 44 2.79 -14.62 5.36
CA LEU A 44 2.59 -13.94 6.65
C LEU A 44 1.09 -13.72 6.92
N ALA A 45 0.70 -13.87 8.19
CA ALA A 45 -0.69 -13.68 8.63
C ALA A 45 -1.06 -12.19 8.78
N HIS A 46 -0.08 -11.34 9.11
CA HIS A 46 -0.22 -9.89 9.17
C HIS A 46 1.03 -9.22 8.59
N ILE A 47 0.95 -7.91 8.46
CA ILE A 47 1.97 -7.03 7.87
C ILE A 47 2.72 -6.20 8.91
N ASN A 48 2.23 -6.15 10.15
CA ASN A 48 2.88 -5.39 11.22
C ASN A 48 4.20 -6.09 11.62
N PRO A 49 5.37 -5.46 11.39
CA PRO A 49 6.66 -6.06 11.72
C PRO A 49 6.88 -6.25 13.21
N LEU A 50 6.13 -5.55 14.07
CA LEU A 50 6.23 -5.61 15.53
C LEU A 50 5.45 -6.79 16.15
N LEU A 51 4.60 -7.44 15.38
CA LEU A 51 3.83 -8.60 15.84
C LEU A 51 4.61 -9.88 15.51
N HIS A 52 5.42 -10.38 16.44
CA HIS A 52 6.16 -11.64 16.23
C HIS A 52 5.32 -12.89 16.59
N HIS A 53 4.31 -12.72 17.45
CA HIS A 53 3.38 -13.76 17.89
C HIS A 53 1.95 -13.23 17.87
N GLN A 54 0.95 -14.12 17.78
CA GLN A 54 -0.44 -13.73 18.00
C GLN A 54 -0.57 -13.21 19.45
N PRO A 55 -0.90 -11.93 19.66
CA PRO A 55 -1.01 -11.39 21.00
C PRO A 55 -2.22 -12.02 21.69
N THR A 56 -2.04 -12.43 22.95
CA THR A 56 -3.15 -12.76 23.83
C THR A 56 -3.83 -11.45 24.21
N ILE A 57 -4.99 -11.16 23.62
CA ILE A 57 -5.71 -9.91 23.87
C ILE A 57 -6.59 -10.09 25.11
N GLU A 58 -6.27 -9.38 26.18
CA GLU A 58 -7.12 -9.28 27.36
C GLU A 58 -8.26 -8.28 27.12
N LEU A 59 -9.48 -8.59 27.59
CA LEU A 59 -10.66 -7.75 27.36
C LEU A 59 -10.49 -6.32 27.92
N ASP A 60 -9.78 -6.18 29.03
CA ASP A 60 -9.53 -4.87 29.67
C ASP A 60 -8.64 -3.98 28.78
N GLN A 61 -7.67 -4.57 28.08
CA GLN A 61 -6.79 -3.85 27.16
C GLN A 61 -7.55 -3.31 25.94
N ILE A 62 -8.62 -3.98 25.51
CA ILE A 62 -9.47 -3.51 24.40
C ILE A 62 -10.18 -2.22 24.81
N SER A 63 -10.77 -2.18 26.00
CA SER A 63 -11.51 -1.02 26.50
C SER A 63 -10.59 0.19 26.68
N ILE A 64 -9.39 -0.03 27.23
CA ILE A 64 -8.36 1.01 27.41
C ILE A 64 -7.88 1.52 26.05
N SER A 65 -7.55 0.61 25.12
CA SER A 65 -7.09 0.97 23.77
C SER A 65 -8.14 1.78 23.00
N ARG A 66 -9.42 1.38 23.12
CA ARG A 66 -10.54 2.11 22.54
C ARG A 66 -10.61 3.54 23.07
N GLN A 67 -10.56 3.72 24.40
CA GLN A 67 -10.60 5.05 25.02
C GLN A 67 -9.42 5.90 24.58
N TYR A 68 -8.22 5.32 24.51
CA TYR A 68 -7.02 6.02 24.07
C TYR A 68 -7.14 6.52 22.62
N ILE A 69 -7.57 5.66 21.69
CA ILE A 69 -7.76 6.05 20.28
C ILE A 69 -8.83 7.14 20.15
N LEU A 70 -9.94 7.03 20.87
CA LEU A 70 -10.97 8.07 20.86
C LEU A 70 -10.45 9.39 21.41
N SER A 71 -9.65 9.37 22.47
CA SER A 71 -9.04 10.60 23.02
C SER A 71 -8.08 11.27 22.02
N LEU A 72 -7.38 10.49 21.19
CA LEU A 72 -6.56 11.03 20.11
C LEU A 72 -7.44 11.71 19.05
N PHE A 73 -8.55 11.10 18.64
CA PHE A 73 -9.46 11.72 17.68
C PHE A 73 -10.16 12.95 18.24
N GLU A 74 -10.58 12.94 19.51
CA GLU A 74 -11.19 14.08 20.20
C GLU A 74 -10.22 15.26 20.31
N SER A 75 -8.90 15.02 20.35
CA SER A 75 -7.90 16.09 20.31
C SER A 75 -7.85 16.83 18.96
N ILE A 76 -8.24 16.17 17.86
CA ILE A 76 -8.29 16.74 16.51
C ILE A 76 -9.66 17.36 16.22
N PHE A 77 -10.72 16.68 16.66
CA PHE A 77 -12.12 17.05 16.44
C PHE A 77 -12.81 17.36 17.78
N PRO A 78 -12.47 18.49 18.42
CA PRO A 78 -13.05 18.84 19.70
C PRO A 78 -14.56 19.01 19.58
N ASN A 79 -15.30 18.46 20.55
CA ASN A 79 -16.76 18.47 20.63
C ASN A 79 -17.52 17.62 19.59
N ASP A 80 -16.82 16.86 18.73
CA ASP A 80 -17.48 15.92 17.80
C ASP A 80 -17.17 14.46 18.15
N LYS A 81 -17.77 14.01 19.26
CA LYS A 81 -17.61 12.62 19.73
C LYS A 81 -18.15 11.61 18.73
N LEU A 82 -19.22 11.95 18.01
CA LEU A 82 -19.85 11.06 17.06
C LEU A 82 -18.92 10.80 15.86
N LEU A 83 -18.26 11.85 15.35
CA LEU A 83 -17.25 11.71 14.32
C LEU A 83 -16.09 10.80 14.78
N CYS A 84 -15.61 10.98 16.01
CA CYS A 84 -14.53 10.16 16.58
C CYS A 84 -14.91 8.68 16.64
N GLU A 85 -16.15 8.36 17.03
CA GLU A 85 -16.68 6.99 17.01
C GLU A 85 -16.76 6.43 15.59
N TYR A 86 -17.25 7.22 14.63
CA TYR A 86 -17.30 6.78 13.22
C TYR A 86 -15.91 6.56 12.61
N LEU A 87 -14.92 7.38 12.98
CA LEU A 87 -13.52 7.17 12.60
C LEU A 87 -13.00 5.85 13.16
N LEU A 88 -13.24 5.56 14.44
CA LEU A 88 -12.84 4.29 15.03
C LEU A 88 -13.52 3.11 14.32
N LEU A 89 -14.83 3.20 14.08
CA LEU A 89 -15.59 2.19 13.35
C LEU A 89 -15.06 1.99 11.93
N HIS A 90 -14.66 3.08 11.25
CA HIS A 90 -14.05 3.02 9.92
C HIS A 90 -12.77 2.20 9.94
N LEU A 91 -11.90 2.41 10.93
CA LEU A 91 -10.62 1.69 11.04
C LEU A 91 -10.76 0.19 11.33
N ILE A 92 -11.77 -0.20 12.13
CA ILE A 92 -12.00 -1.62 12.43
C ILE A 92 -12.89 -2.31 11.39
N SER A 93 -13.56 -1.55 10.51
CA SER A 93 -14.39 -2.11 9.45
C SER A 93 -13.53 -2.90 8.46
N ARG A 94 -14.05 -4.04 7.99
CA ARG A 94 -13.35 -4.92 7.06
C ARG A 94 -14.31 -5.49 6.05
N THR A 95 -13.89 -5.53 4.79
CA THR A 95 -14.66 -6.22 3.75
C THR A 95 -14.59 -7.72 3.98
N TYR A 96 -15.69 -8.33 4.43
CA TYR A 96 -15.75 -9.78 4.62
C TYR A 96 -16.39 -10.50 3.41
N VAL A 97 -17.21 -9.80 2.62
CA VAL A 97 -17.79 -10.33 1.37
C VAL A 97 -17.66 -9.29 0.25
N ARG A 98 -17.20 -9.74 -0.93
CA ARG A 98 -17.24 -8.97 -2.17
C ARG A 98 -18.18 -9.65 -3.15
N GLN A 99 -19.16 -8.89 -3.62
CA GLN A 99 -19.99 -9.22 -4.77
C GLN A 99 -19.64 -8.25 -5.92
N PRO A 100 -19.97 -8.59 -7.18
CA PRO A 100 -19.59 -7.78 -8.34
C PRO A 100 -19.98 -6.30 -8.24
N SER A 101 -21.09 -6.00 -7.55
CA SER A 101 -21.62 -4.64 -7.39
C SER A 101 -21.33 -4.00 -6.03
N SER A 102 -20.84 -4.74 -5.02
CA SER A 102 -20.69 -4.20 -3.67
C SER A 102 -19.69 -4.94 -2.79
N ALA A 103 -19.07 -4.20 -1.88
CA ALA A 103 -18.19 -4.72 -0.84
C ALA A 103 -18.87 -4.55 0.53
N TYR A 104 -19.31 -5.66 1.13
CA TYR A 104 -19.99 -5.66 2.42
C TYR A 104 -19.00 -5.64 3.58
N GLY A 105 -19.34 -4.91 4.64
CA GLY A 105 -18.54 -4.80 5.86
C GLY A 105 -17.49 -3.68 5.86
N LYS A 106 -17.31 -2.98 4.73
CA LYS A 106 -16.50 -1.75 4.70
C LYS A 106 -17.38 -0.56 5.07
N LEU A 107 -16.97 0.20 6.09
CA LEU A 107 -17.51 1.52 6.37
C LEU A 107 -16.62 2.54 5.65
N SER A 108 -17.15 3.25 4.66
CA SER A 108 -16.44 4.38 4.06
C SER A 108 -16.94 5.67 4.72
N LEU A 109 -16.04 6.51 5.21
CA LEU A 109 -16.38 7.75 5.89
C LEU A 109 -16.07 8.93 4.99
N ASN A 110 -17.01 9.87 4.87
CA ASN A 110 -16.80 11.15 4.22
C ASN A 110 -16.91 12.24 5.28
N ILE A 111 -15.84 13.04 5.44
CA ILE A 111 -15.76 14.12 6.42
C ILE A 111 -15.69 15.42 5.64
N SER A 112 -16.70 16.27 5.80
CA SER A 112 -16.73 17.61 5.22
C SER A 112 -16.35 18.66 6.25
N HIS A 113 -16.00 19.86 5.76
CA HIS A 113 -15.66 21.02 6.61
C HIS A 113 -14.43 20.83 7.51
N ILE A 114 -13.51 19.96 7.11
CA ILE A 114 -12.22 19.78 7.78
C ILE A 114 -11.22 20.88 7.39
N SER A 115 -10.49 21.42 8.35
CA SER A 115 -9.37 22.33 8.05
C SER A 115 -8.14 21.56 7.58
N THR A 116 -7.22 22.23 6.86
CA THR A 116 -5.96 21.61 6.44
C THR A 116 -5.14 21.12 7.63
N GLU A 117 -5.17 21.84 8.75
CA GLU A 117 -4.47 21.45 9.98
C GLU A 117 -5.06 20.16 10.56
N GLN A 118 -6.39 20.07 10.66
CA GLN A 118 -7.07 18.87 11.14
C GLN A 118 -6.80 17.66 10.25
N PHE A 119 -6.79 17.85 8.93
CA PHE A 119 -6.47 16.79 7.97
C PHE A 119 -5.03 16.28 8.19
N ASN A 120 -4.05 17.19 8.29
CA ASN A 120 -2.65 16.82 8.50
C ASN A 120 -2.45 16.11 9.86
N SER A 121 -3.08 16.58 10.93
CA SER A 121 -3.02 15.93 12.24
C SER A 121 -3.67 14.54 12.21
N LEU A 122 -4.79 14.39 11.52
CA LEU A 122 -5.44 13.09 11.33
C LEU A 122 -4.53 12.14 10.55
N GLU A 123 -3.95 12.60 9.44
CA GLU A 123 -3.01 11.82 8.66
C GLU A 123 -1.87 11.32 9.55
N GLN A 124 -1.21 12.20 10.30
CA GLN A 124 -0.11 11.85 11.23
C GLN A 124 -0.50 10.79 12.27
N VAL A 125 -1.65 10.94 12.91
CA VAL A 125 -2.16 9.94 13.86
C VAL A 125 -2.38 8.60 13.16
N LEU A 126 -2.97 8.60 11.97
CA LEU A 126 -3.21 7.37 11.20
C LEU A 126 -1.90 6.71 10.74
N GLN A 127 -0.87 7.47 10.36
CA GLN A 127 0.44 6.89 10.02
C GLN A 127 1.08 6.16 11.21
N THR A 128 0.76 6.60 12.44
CA THR A 128 1.30 6.01 13.66
C THR A 128 0.57 4.73 14.04
N ILE A 129 -0.75 4.66 13.82
CA ILE A 129 -1.60 3.54 14.23
C ILE A 129 -1.69 2.46 13.15
N LEU A 130 -1.68 2.85 11.87
CA LEU A 130 -1.90 1.94 10.74
C LEU A 130 -0.59 1.43 10.15
N SER A 131 -0.57 0.12 9.83
CA SER A 131 0.58 -0.51 9.18
C SER A 131 0.65 -0.23 7.67
N LEU A 132 -0.49 0.06 7.04
CA LEU A 132 -0.60 0.43 5.63
C LEU A 132 -1.61 1.55 5.46
N HIS A 133 -1.11 2.73 5.10
CA HIS A 133 -1.90 3.87 4.69
C HIS A 133 -1.33 4.48 3.42
N SER A 134 -2.19 5.17 2.68
CA SER A 134 -1.82 5.99 1.53
C SER A 134 -2.71 7.23 1.50
N SER A 135 -2.19 8.32 0.97
CA SER A 135 -2.89 9.60 0.86
C SER A 135 -2.87 10.03 -0.60
N LEU A 136 -4.03 10.36 -1.16
CA LEU A 136 -4.23 10.76 -2.54
C LEU A 136 -4.99 12.07 -2.60
N SER A 137 -4.25 13.16 -2.73
CA SER A 137 -4.86 14.49 -2.93
C SER A 137 -5.47 14.60 -4.34
N ILE A 138 -6.78 14.78 -4.38
CA ILE A 138 -7.54 14.92 -5.62
C ILE A 138 -7.71 16.41 -5.97
N THR A 139 -6.81 16.92 -6.80
CA THR A 139 -6.97 18.24 -7.46
C THR A 139 -7.17 18.06 -8.95
N ILE A 140 -7.80 19.02 -9.63
CA ILE A 140 -8.01 18.98 -11.09
C ILE A 140 -6.66 18.83 -11.82
N SER A 141 -5.64 19.58 -11.40
CA SER A 141 -4.30 19.51 -11.97
C SER A 141 -3.67 18.12 -11.81
N LYS A 142 -3.81 17.49 -10.63
CA LYS A 142 -3.30 16.14 -10.39
C LYS A 142 -4.07 15.10 -11.18
N LEU A 143 -5.41 15.16 -11.19
CA LEU A 143 -6.24 14.22 -11.94
C LEU A 143 -5.96 14.24 -13.45
N ASN A 144 -5.71 15.42 -14.03
CA ASN A 144 -5.40 15.53 -15.45
C ASN A 144 -4.01 14.98 -15.81
N ALA A 145 -3.07 14.96 -14.86
CA ALA A 145 -1.70 14.49 -15.09
C ALA A 145 -1.46 13.04 -14.64
N MET A 146 -2.25 12.53 -13.69
CA MET A 146 -1.98 11.28 -13.00
C MET A 146 -2.65 10.08 -13.68
N GLN A 147 -1.87 9.03 -13.94
CA GLN A 147 -2.39 7.72 -14.35
C GLN A 147 -2.83 6.95 -13.11
N LEU A 148 -4.13 6.70 -12.99
CA LEU A 148 -4.72 5.94 -11.88
C LEU A 148 -4.88 4.45 -12.21
N MET A 149 -4.84 4.10 -13.50
CA MET A 149 -4.93 2.73 -14.00
C MET A 149 -3.55 2.15 -14.30
N PRO A 150 -3.36 0.82 -14.20
CA PRO A 150 -2.08 0.17 -14.52
C PRO A 150 -1.59 0.60 -15.90
N ASN A 151 -0.32 1.04 -15.99
CA ASN A 151 0.28 1.48 -17.25
C ASN A 151 1.69 0.91 -17.41
N LYS A 152 2.09 0.70 -18.67
CA LYS A 152 3.43 0.24 -19.05
C LYS A 152 4.37 1.45 -19.11
N ASN A 153 5.60 1.31 -18.63
CA ASN A 153 6.63 2.33 -18.78
C ASN A 153 7.08 2.36 -20.25
N VAL A 154 6.93 3.51 -20.89
CA VAL A 154 7.30 3.74 -22.30
C VAL A 154 8.54 4.63 -22.40
N THR A 155 9.07 5.10 -21.27
CA THR A 155 10.26 5.97 -21.24
C THR A 155 11.50 5.13 -21.53
N LYS A 156 12.19 5.45 -22.63
CA LYS A 156 13.38 4.72 -23.12
C LYS A 156 14.68 5.02 -22.37
N GLU A 157 14.61 5.88 -21.35
CA GLU A 157 15.79 6.39 -20.62
C GLU A 157 16.06 5.62 -19.31
N ASP A 158 15.13 4.75 -18.89
CA ASP A 158 15.28 3.94 -17.67
C ASP A 158 15.56 2.48 -18.03
N ASP A 159 16.37 1.79 -17.20
CA ASP A 159 16.53 0.32 -17.19
C ASP A 159 15.19 -0.44 -16.97
N ASN A 160 14.08 0.29 -16.83
CA ASN A 160 12.73 -0.19 -16.60
C ASN A 160 11.80 0.01 -17.82
N GLU A 161 12.35 0.21 -19.02
CA GLU A 161 11.56 0.21 -20.26
C GLU A 161 10.69 -1.06 -20.31
N ASN A 162 9.44 -0.90 -20.71
CA ASN A 162 8.44 -1.96 -20.81
C ASN A 162 7.96 -2.62 -19.50
N GLN A 163 8.37 -2.14 -18.32
CA GLN A 163 7.83 -2.64 -17.04
C GLN A 163 6.47 -2.02 -16.67
N LEU A 164 5.66 -2.72 -15.87
CA LEU A 164 4.40 -2.17 -15.34
C LEU A 164 4.68 -1.18 -14.21
N MET A 165 4.15 0.03 -14.32
CA MET A 165 4.26 1.07 -13.31
C MET A 165 3.19 0.90 -12.24
N GLN A 166 3.58 1.06 -10.98
CA GLN A 166 2.63 1.11 -9.88
C GLN A 166 1.89 2.44 -9.87
N THR A 167 0.55 2.39 -9.82
CA THR A 167 -0.31 3.58 -9.68
C THR A 167 -0.84 3.74 -8.26
N PRO A 168 -1.29 4.94 -7.86
CA PRO A 168 -1.74 5.22 -6.49
C PRO A 168 -2.93 4.39 -6.02
N LEU A 169 -3.74 3.89 -6.95
CA LEU A 169 -4.90 3.04 -6.63
C LEU A 169 -4.55 1.55 -6.55
N GLN A 170 -3.34 1.16 -6.95
CA GLN A 170 -2.80 -0.20 -6.79
C GLN A 170 -2.26 -0.36 -5.36
N LEU A 171 -3.18 -0.32 -4.41
CA LEU A 171 -2.90 -0.50 -2.99
C LEU A 171 -2.96 -1.99 -2.61
N PRO A 172 -2.12 -2.43 -1.67
CA PRO A 172 -2.23 -3.76 -1.10
C PRO A 172 -3.59 -4.02 -0.44
N PHE A 173 -3.88 -5.30 -0.20
CA PHE A 173 -5.06 -5.68 0.57
C PHE A 173 -4.99 -5.12 2.00
N ASN A 174 -6.14 -4.67 2.52
CA ASN A 174 -6.28 -4.02 3.83
C ASN A 174 -5.51 -2.69 3.98
N SER A 175 -5.27 -1.95 2.90
CA SER A 175 -4.77 -0.57 2.98
C SER A 175 -5.89 0.43 3.23
N HIS A 176 -5.58 1.47 4.00
CA HIS A 176 -6.43 2.66 4.15
C HIS A 176 -5.98 3.73 3.15
N LEU A 177 -6.93 4.31 2.43
CA LEU A 177 -6.69 5.40 1.49
C LEU A 177 -7.39 6.65 2.01
N LEU A 178 -6.62 7.70 2.30
CA LEU A 178 -7.12 9.04 2.54
C LEU A 178 -7.18 9.79 1.21
N ILE A 179 -8.24 10.57 1.02
CA ILE A 179 -8.54 11.31 -0.21
C ILE A 179 -8.73 12.78 0.14
#